data_AF-A0A927ZQD8-F1
#
_entry.id   AF-A0A927ZQD8-F1
#
_cell.length_a   1.000
_cell.length_b   1.000
_cell.length_c   1.000
_cell.angle_alpha   90.00
_cell.angle_beta   90.00
_cell.angle_gamma   90.00
#
_symmetry.space_group_name_H-M   'P 1'
#
loop_
_entity.id
_entity.type
_entity.pdbx_description
1 polymer ?
#
loop_
_entity_poly.entity_id
_entity_poly.type
_entity_poly.pdbx_seq_one_letter_code
_entity_poly.pdbx_strand_id
1 'polypeptide(L)'
;MAQIVTIGPIIKELVDKNVEGSQEDMYKLYLRNATFGDALGVFGSQLIPWHVYIGFYVGIASSVYPLHKFVATDIIKYNFMAFVAVFSILLLTLTGLDRLIPKFGLPSEPAVRLKKRNNNLNADKNAAI
;
A
#
# COMPACT_ATOMS: atom_id res chain seq x y z
N MET A 1 10.38 1.54 5.73
CA MET A 1 10.79 2.37 4.56
C MET A 1 11.54 1.58 3.48
N ALA A 2 12.45 0.65 3.82
CA ALA A 2 13.12 -0.17 2.80
C ALA A 2 12.16 -1.02 1.95
N GLN A 3 11.12 -1.60 2.56
CA GLN A 3 10.17 -2.44 1.82
C GLN A 3 9.36 -1.68 0.76
N ILE A 4 8.99 -0.41 1.00
CA ILE A 4 8.15 0.32 0.04
C ILE A 4 8.93 0.79 -1.20
N VAL A 5 10.22 1.10 -1.05
CA VAL A 5 11.08 1.47 -2.18
C VAL A 5 11.39 0.28 -3.09
N THR A 6 11.32 -0.95 -2.57
CA THR A 6 11.47 -2.18 -3.37
C THR A 6 10.15 -2.64 -3.95
N ILE A 7 9.09 -2.73 -3.13
CA ILE A 7 7.79 -3.28 -3.53
C ILE A 7 7.01 -2.32 -4.44
N GLY A 8 7.14 -1.01 -4.25
CA GLY A 8 6.45 -0.01 -5.08
C GLY A 8 6.72 -0.16 -6.59
N PRO A 9 7.99 -0.16 -7.03
CA PRO A 9 8.36 -0.43 -8.41
C PRO A 9 7.87 -1.80 -8.91
N ILE A 10 7.95 -2.85 -8.09
CA ILE A 10 7.48 -4.19 -8.46
C ILE A 10 5.96 -4.21 -8.69
N ILE A 11 5.17 -3.61 -7.79
CA ILE A 11 3.71 -3.50 -7.95
C ILE A 11 3.39 -2.74 -9.24
N LYS A 12 4.08 -1.61 -9.48
CA LYS A 12 3.89 -0.83 -10.71
C LYS A 12 4.19 -1.68 -11.94
N GLU A 13 5.32 -2.38 -11.97
CA GLU A 13 5.69 -3.24 -13.10
C GLU A 13 4.67 -4.36 -13.34
N LEU A 14 4.17 -5.00 -12.27
CA LEU A 14 3.14 -6.03 -12.36
C LEU A 14 1.83 -5.48 -12.93
N VAL A 15 1.43 -4.28 -12.51
CA VAL A 15 0.23 -3.61 -13.04
C VAL A 15 0.43 -3.25 -14.51
N ASP A 16 1.56 -2.63 -14.87
CA ASP A 16 1.89 -2.22 -16.24
C ASP A 16 1.90 -3.43 -17.20
N LYS A 17 2.42 -4.57 -16.75
CA LYS A 17 2.49 -5.79 -17.55
C LYS A 17 1.14 -6.49 -17.69
N ASN A 18 0.35 -6.56 -16.63
CA ASN A 18 -0.79 -7.48 -16.57
C ASN A 18 -2.17 -6.81 -16.64
N VAL A 19 -2.27 -5.50 -16.45
CA VAL A 19 -3.55 -4.78 -16.42
C VAL A 19 -3.65 -3.81 -17.60
N GLU A 20 -4.84 -3.74 -18.20
CA GLU A 20 -5.20 -2.78 -19.24
C GLU A 20 -6.48 -2.04 -18.87
N GLY A 21 -6.61 -0.79 -19.32
CA GLY A 21 -7.73 0.09 -19.02
C GLY A 21 -7.53 1.47 -19.65
N SER A 22 -8.47 2.39 -19.42
CA SER A 22 -8.30 3.79 -19.83
C SER A 22 -7.14 4.45 -19.07
N GLN A 23 -6.56 5.53 -19.61
CA GLN A 23 -5.48 6.26 -18.94
C GLN A 23 -5.93 6.76 -17.55
N GLU A 24 -7.17 7.22 -17.44
CA GLU A 24 -7.73 7.71 -16.18
C GLU A 24 -7.89 6.57 -15.16
N ASP A 25 -8.37 5.41 -15.59
CA ASP A 25 -8.59 4.27 -14.69
C ASP A 25 -7.27 3.64 -14.24
N MET A 26 -6.28 3.55 -15.14
CA MET A 26 -4.93 3.14 -14.78
C MET A 26 -4.31 4.11 -13.77
N TYR A 27 -4.49 5.43 -13.97
CA TYR A 27 -4.02 6.44 -13.00
C TYR A 27 -4.66 6.26 -11.62
N LYS A 28 -5.98 6.04 -11.55
CA LYS A 28 -6.68 5.73 -10.29
C LYS A 28 -6.15 4.45 -9.64
N LEU A 29 -5.86 3.42 -10.43
CA LEU A 29 -5.30 2.16 -9.94
C LEU A 29 -3.91 2.36 -9.32
N TYR A 30 -3.02 3.10 -9.99
CA TYR A 30 -1.70 3.42 -9.44
C TYR A 30 -1.81 4.21 -8.14
N LEU A 31 -2.69 5.23 -8.11
CA LEU A 31 -2.91 6.02 -6.93
C LEU A 31 -3.39 5.16 -5.75
N ARG A 32 -4.35 4.24 -6.00
CA ARG A 32 -4.82 3.32 -4.96
C ARG A 32 -3.73 2.38 -4.47
N ASN A 33 -2.93 1.81 -5.37
CA ASN A 33 -1.80 0.95 -4.98
C ASN A 33 -0.77 1.71 -4.14
N ALA A 34 -0.49 2.97 -4.48
CA ALA A 34 0.38 3.82 -3.68
C ALA A 34 -0.23 4.11 -2.30
N THR A 35 -1.52 4.44 -2.23
CA THR A 35 -2.22 4.67 -0.95
C THR A 35 -2.25 3.43 -0.08
N PHE A 36 -2.46 2.23 -0.64
CA PHE A 36 -2.35 0.98 0.12
C PHE A 36 -0.94 0.74 0.64
N GLY A 37 0.08 1.00 -0.19
CA GLY A 37 1.48 0.91 0.21
C GLY A 37 1.80 1.83 1.39
N ASP A 38 1.33 3.09 1.34
CA ASP A 38 1.54 4.05 2.42
C ASP A 38 0.77 3.67 3.69
N ALA A 39 -0.55 3.45 3.59
CA ALA A 39 -1.38 3.16 4.76
C ALA A 39 -0.98 1.85 5.44
N LEU A 40 -0.78 0.76 4.70
CA LEU A 40 -0.46 -0.55 5.30
C LEU A 40 1.03 -0.72 5.56
N GLY A 41 1.89 -0.22 4.67
CA GLY A 41 3.33 -0.40 4.75
C GLY A 41 4.05 0.65 5.62
N VAL A 42 3.63 1.91 5.57
CA VAL A 42 4.25 2.99 6.36
C VAL A 42 3.53 3.13 7.68
N PHE A 43 2.25 3.50 7.68
CA PHE A 43 1.49 3.74 8.90
C PHE A 43 1.19 2.45 9.67
N GLY A 44 0.85 1.36 8.98
CA GLY A 44 0.65 0.05 9.61
C GLY A 44 1.87 -0.42 10.41
N SER A 45 3.09 -0.13 9.91
CA SER A 45 4.33 -0.45 10.61
C SER A 45 4.50 0.28 11.94
N GLN A 46 3.87 1.46 12.08
CA GLN A 46 3.90 2.24 13.31
C GLN A 46 2.91 1.73 14.38
N LEU A 47 2.06 0.75 14.04
CA LEU A 47 1.14 0.12 14.98
C LEU A 47 1.68 -1.22 15.51
N ILE A 48 2.85 -1.65 15.03
CA ILE A 48 3.47 -2.93 15.39
C ILE A 48 4.55 -2.70 16.46
N PRO A 49 4.41 -3.24 17.69
CA PRO A 49 5.32 -2.95 18.80
C PRO A 49 6.79 -3.31 18.55
N TRP A 50 7.04 -4.39 17.81
CA TRP A 50 8.38 -4.86 17.48
C TRP A 50 8.97 -4.22 16.23
N HIS A 51 8.26 -3.31 15.57
CA HIS A 51 8.79 -2.66 14.38
C HIS A 51 9.91 -1.68 14.74
N VAL A 52 10.99 -1.68 13.94
CA VAL A 52 12.23 -0.92 14.19
C VAL A 52 12.01 0.57 14.44
N TYR A 53 10.99 1.15 13.81
CA TYR A 53 10.65 2.58 13.95
C TYR A 53 10.10 2.91 15.35
N ILE A 54 9.31 2.01 15.93
CA ILE A 54 8.79 2.18 17.30
C ILE A 54 9.92 2.00 18.31
N GLY A 55 10.79 1.00 18.11
CA GLY A 55 11.99 0.85 18.92
C GLY A 55 12.90 2.07 18.89
N PHE A 56 13.08 2.68 17.72
CA PHE A 56 13.83 3.93 17.56
C PHE A 56 13.24 5.09 18.39
N TYR A 57 11.93 5.30 18.32
CA TYR A 57 11.30 6.37 19.09
C TYR A 57 11.29 6.13 20.60
N VAL A 58 11.10 4.87 21.03
CA VAL A 58 11.24 4.51 22.45
C VAL A 58 12.67 4.83 22.91
N GLY A 59 13.68 4.49 22.11
CA GLY A 59 15.08 4.79 22.42
C GLY A 59 15.38 6.28 22.57
N ILE A 60 14.86 7.12 21.68
CA ILE A 60 14.96 8.59 21.81
C ILE A 60 14.25 9.07 23.07
N ALA A 61 13.00 8.64 23.29
CA ALA A 61 12.20 9.08 24.44
C ALA A 61 12.87 8.73 25.77
N SER A 62 13.40 7.51 25.91
CA SER A 62 14.16 7.07 27.08
C SER A 62 15.47 7.84 27.28
N SER A 63 16.10 8.30 26.20
CA SER A 63 17.34 9.09 26.29
C SER A 63 17.09 10.53 26.72
N VAL A 64 15.98 11.14 26.26
CA VAL A 64 15.62 12.52 26.58
C VAL A 64 14.92 12.63 27.94
N TYR A 65 14.09 11.65 28.29
CA TYR A 65 13.30 11.64 29.52
C TYR A 65 13.60 10.38 30.36
N PRO A 66 14.80 10.29 30.96
CA PRO A 66 15.28 9.06 31.61
C PRO A 66 14.50 8.66 32.87
N LEU A 67 13.71 9.57 33.45
CA LEU A 67 12.88 9.31 34.62
C LEU A 67 11.64 8.47 34.32
N HIS A 68 11.24 8.37 33.05
CA HIS A 68 10.08 7.60 32.62
C HIS A 68 10.52 6.39 31.79
N LYS A 69 9.94 5.21 32.08
CA LYS A 69 10.19 3.99 31.31
C LYS A 69 9.18 3.92 30.16
N PHE A 70 9.58 4.43 29.01
CA PHE A 70 8.78 4.33 27.79
C PHE A 70 8.74 2.89 27.29
N VAL A 71 7.56 2.45 26.90
CA VAL A 71 7.34 1.21 26.18
C VAL A 71 6.66 1.50 24.83
N ALA A 72 6.74 0.56 23.90
CA ALA A 72 6.20 0.71 22.55
C ALA A 72 4.73 1.14 22.52
N THR A 73 3.91 0.63 23.46
CA THR A 73 2.49 0.94 23.56
C THR A 73 2.21 2.41 23.87
N ASP A 74 3.11 3.09 24.58
CA ASP A 74 2.94 4.52 24.91
C ASP A 74 2.98 5.36 23.64
N ILE A 75 3.83 4.97 22.67
CA ILE A 75 3.96 5.67 21.39
C ILE A 75 2.80 5.30 20.46
N ILE A 76 2.47 4.02 20.37
CA ILE A 76 1.41 3.52 19.50
C ILE A 76 0.06 4.13 19.89
N LYS A 77 -0.26 4.19 21.18
CA LYS A 77 -1.55 4.68 21.68
C LYS A 77 -1.87 6.11 21.21
N TYR A 78 -0.86 6.96 21.10
CA TYR A 78 -1.03 8.35 20.68
C TYR A 78 -0.79 8.57 19.18
N ASN A 79 -0.53 7.51 18.41
CA ASN A 79 -0.38 7.60 16.97
C ASN A 79 -1.74 7.55 16.26
N PHE A 80 -2.55 8.59 16.48
CA PHE A 80 -3.88 8.73 15.90
C PHE A 80 -3.87 8.71 14.37
N MET A 81 -2.84 9.30 13.76
CA MET A 81 -2.70 9.33 12.30
C MET A 81 -2.57 7.92 11.73
N ALA A 82 -1.74 7.06 12.34
CA ALA A 82 -1.59 5.69 11.88
C ALA A 82 -2.88 4.89 12.03
N PHE A 83 -3.59 5.05 13.15
CA PHE A 83 -4.89 4.42 13.34
C PHE A 83 -5.90 4.86 12.28
N VAL A 84 -6.05 6.17 12.06
CA VAL A 84 -6.99 6.70 11.07
C VAL A 84 -6.63 6.21 9.67
N ALA A 85 -5.36 6.28 9.26
CA ALA A 85 -4.93 5.86 7.93
C ALA A 85 -5.18 4.36 7.68
N VAL A 86 -4.79 3.49 8.62
CA VAL A 86 -4.94 2.03 8.47
C VAL A 86 -6.40 1.60 8.55
N PHE A 87 -7.14 2.08 9.55
CA PHE A 87 -8.54 1.66 9.70
C PHE A 87 -9.43 2.24 8.60
N SER A 88 -9.25 3.50 8.21
CA SER A 88 -10.06 4.10 7.14
C SER A 88 -9.84 3.37 5.81
N ILE A 89 -8.59 3.09 5.42
CA ILE A 89 -8.34 2.41 4.14
C ILE A 89 -8.94 1.01 4.12
N LEU A 90 -8.85 0.26 5.22
CA LEU A 90 -9.36 -1.10 5.33
C LEU A 90 -10.90 -1.10 5.36
N LEU A 91 -11.50 -0.27 6.21
CA LEU A 91 -12.96 -0.21 6.34
C LEU A 91 -13.61 0.31 5.05
N LEU A 92 -13.11 1.42 4.48
CA LEU A 92 -13.67 2.00 3.25
C LEU A 92 -13.58 1.02 2.08
N THR A 93 -12.48 0.27 1.97
CA THR A 93 -12.29 -0.69 0.88
C THR A 93 -13.15 -1.95 1.09
N LEU A 94 -13.19 -2.52 2.30
CA LEU A 94 -13.96 -3.74 2.58
C LEU A 94 -15.47 -3.52 2.44
N THR A 95 -15.95 -2.36 2.90
CA THR A 95 -17.37 -2.00 2.83
C THR A 95 -17.79 -1.42 1.48
N GLY A 96 -16.83 -1.06 0.62
CA GLY A 96 -17.08 -0.38 -0.66
C GLY A 96 -17.50 1.09 -0.53
N LEU A 97 -17.41 1.66 0.68
CA LEU A 97 -17.67 3.09 0.92
C LEU A 97 -16.62 3.99 0.28
N ASP A 98 -15.47 3.45 -0.12
CA ASP A 98 -14.44 4.16 -0.90
C ASP A 98 -15.01 4.74 -2.21
N ARG A 99 -16.07 4.13 -2.77
CA ARG A 99 -16.76 4.60 -3.98
C ARG A 99 -17.58 5.87 -3.79
N LEU A 100 -17.92 6.23 -2.55
CA LEU A 100 -18.67 7.46 -2.24
C LEU A 100 -17.79 8.70 -2.33
N ILE A 101 -16.47 8.53 -2.21
CA ILE A 101 -15.50 9.63 -2.27
C ILE A 101 -15.02 9.76 -3.71
N PRO A 102 -15.19 10.93 -4.36
CA PRO A 102 -14.75 11.14 -5.74
C PRO A 102 -13.27 10.79 -5.93
N LYS A 103 -12.97 10.04 -7.01
CA LYS A 103 -11.62 9.59 -7.39
C LYS A 103 -10.92 8.64 -6.40
N PHE A 104 -11.59 8.21 -5.34
CA PHE A 104 -11.01 7.30 -4.33
C PHE A 104 -11.42 5.84 -4.50
N GLY A 105 -12.49 5.56 -5.24
CA GLY A 105 -12.92 4.19 -5.51
C GLY A 105 -11.87 3.38 -6.27
N LEU A 106 -11.66 2.13 -5.85
CA LEU A 106 -10.80 1.19 -6.59
C LEU A 106 -11.43 0.85 -7.96
N PRO A 107 -10.74 1.11 -9.10
CA PRO A 107 -11.26 0.73 -10.41
C PRO A 107 -11.41 -0.79 -10.48
N SER A 108 -12.53 -1.24 -11.04
CA SER A 108 -12.93 -2.66 -11.11
C SER A 108 -13.35 -3.01 -12.54
N GLU A 109 -13.47 -4.30 -12.86
CA GLU A 109 -14.01 -4.73 -14.15
C GLU A 109 -15.43 -4.16 -14.35
N PRO A 110 -15.77 -3.61 -15.54
CA PRO A 110 -15.05 -3.71 -16.82
C PRO A 110 -14.00 -2.63 -17.12
N ALA A 111 -13.82 -1.62 -16.27
CA ALA A 111 -13.01 -0.43 -16.54
C ALA A 111 -11.49 -0.71 -16.59
N VAL A 112 -11.03 -1.59 -15.71
CA VAL A 112 -9.70 -2.20 -15.75
C VAL A 112 -9.87 -3.71 -15.90
N ARG A 113 -9.00 -4.35 -16.67
CA ARG A 113 -9.07 -5.78 -16.96
C ARG A 113 -7.68 -6.38 -16.97
N LEU A 114 -7.60 -7.67 -16.69
CA LEU A 114 -6.37 -8.42 -16.92
C LEU A 114 -6.16 -8.59 -18.42
N LYS A 115 -4.94 -8.33 -18.90
CA LYS A 115 -4.57 -8.60 -20.29
C LYS A 115 -4.75 -10.08 -20.56
N LYS A 116 -5.54 -10.43 -21.57
CA LYS A 116 -5.70 -11.83 -21.99
C LYS A 116 -4.31 -12.38 -22.35
N ARG A 117 -3.98 -13.56 -21.82
CA ARG A 117 -2.75 -14.29 -22.16
C ARG A 117 -2.85 -14.91 -23.57
N ASN A 118 -3.01 -14.09 -24.60
CA ASN A 118 -3.05 -14.50 -26.00
C ASN A 118 -2.31 -13.47 -26.84
N ASN A 119 -1.01 -13.70 -27.08
CA ASN A 119 -0.29 -13.43 -28.34
C ASN A 119 1.21 -13.82 -28.27
N ASN A 120 1.85 -13.82 -27.10
CA ASN A 120 3.29 -14.15 -27.02
C ASN A 120 3.62 -15.65 -27.04
N LEU A 121 2.67 -16.53 -26.74
CA LEU A 121 2.87 -17.99 -26.87
C LEU A 121 2.85 -18.51 -28.32
N ASN A 122 2.29 -17.72 -29.26
CA ASN A 122 2.23 -18.07 -30.67
C ASN A 122 3.36 -17.41 -31.49
N ALA A 123 3.89 -16.28 -31.03
CA ALA A 123 5.05 -15.64 -31.67
C ALA A 123 6.34 -16.45 -31.47
N ASP A 124 6.58 -16.96 -30.24
CA ASP A 124 7.77 -17.78 -29.95
C ASP A 124 7.73 -19.17 -30.60
N LYS A 125 6.54 -19.71 -30.91
CA LYS A 125 6.41 -20.98 -31.65
C LYS A 125 6.68 -20.83 -33.15
N ASN A 126 6.35 -19.67 -33.74
CA ASN A 126 6.57 -19.42 -35.16
C ASN A 126 8.00 -18.95 -35.50
N ALA A 127 8.77 -18.51 -34.49
CA ALA A 127 10.19 -18.19 -34.63
C ALA A 127 11.10 -19.43 -34.47
N ALA A 128 10.53 -20.59 -34.09
CA ALA A 128 11.23 -21.85 -33.84
C ALA A 128 10.93 -22.93 -34.90
N ILE A 129 10.35 -22.54 -36.04
CA ILE A 129 10.14 -23.39 -37.24
C ILE A 129 10.89 -22.77 -38.42
#